data_AF-A0A060SHQ4-F1
#
_entry.id   AF-A0A060SHQ4-F1
#
_cell.length_a   1.000
_cell.length_b   1.000
_cell.length_c   1.000
_cell.angle_alpha   90.00
_cell.angle_beta   90.00
_cell.angle_gamma   90.00
#
_symmetry.space_group_name_H-M   'P 1'
#
loop_
_entity.id
_entity.type
_entity.pdbx_description
1 polymer ?
#
loop_
_entity_poly.entity_id
_entity_poly.type
_entity_poly.pdbx_seq_one_letter_code
_entity_poly.pdbx_strand_id
1 'polypeptide(L)'
;MTVQGGTTVTPAEFTTLTTTIGSIPSHATLERLALTITNFTRITFELDTLLTLPPSAFKPLYALSRLRNFEFQCTHGVVLLDDVAFTQMARAWPDLEDLSLKCRRPHVGRVTLAGVLELARRCRSLKSVRIALADVDHGQCASLLARLKSGSLSAGAPVTSQHAITLDVGRPSIGEEDVSTVAEILTRAIPGLTALRHHWSYVSRGSNRNRPPSHEEMMTHRWDAVMRCIVAARGGGLPSVY
;
A
#
# COMPACT_ATOMS: atom_id res chain seq x y z
N MET A 1 -6.59 -8.53 -19.09
CA MET A 1 -7.80 -8.08 -19.82
C MET A 1 -7.86 -6.58 -19.68
N THR A 2 -7.73 -5.82 -20.77
CA THR A 2 -7.73 -4.36 -20.74
C THR A 2 -9.04 -3.88 -21.37
N VAL A 3 -9.94 -3.31 -20.57
CA VAL A 3 -11.21 -2.76 -21.06
C VAL A 3 -11.00 -1.26 -21.31
N GLN A 4 -10.98 -0.85 -22.58
CA GLN A 4 -10.93 0.56 -22.98
C GLN A 4 -12.30 0.96 -23.56
N GLY A 5 -13.05 1.79 -22.85
CA GLY A 5 -14.33 2.34 -23.29
C GLY A 5 -14.45 3.81 -22.87
N GLY A 6 -15.06 4.64 -23.73
CA GLY A 6 -15.23 6.08 -23.51
C GLY A 6 -16.34 6.45 -22.52
N THR A 7 -16.96 5.45 -21.87
CA THR A 7 -18.02 5.63 -20.88
C THR A 7 -17.44 5.72 -19.47
N THR A 8 -18.00 6.59 -18.64
CA THR A 8 -17.68 6.69 -17.22
C THR A 8 -17.99 5.38 -16.52
N VAL A 9 -16.98 4.67 -16.03
CA VAL A 9 -17.21 3.47 -15.21
C VAL A 9 -17.85 3.89 -13.88
N THR A 10 -19.05 3.40 -13.64
CA THR A 10 -19.79 3.56 -12.38
C THR A 10 -19.36 2.49 -11.35
N PRO A 11 -19.59 2.71 -10.04
CA PRO A 11 -19.36 1.66 -9.03
C PRO A 11 -20.13 0.36 -9.32
N ALA A 12 -21.33 0.47 -9.89
CA ALA A 12 -22.15 -0.68 -10.26
C ALA A 12 -21.50 -1.48 -11.39
N GLU A 13 -21.03 -0.83 -12.45
CA GLU A 13 -20.31 -1.50 -13.54
C GLU A 13 -19.02 -2.15 -13.06
N PHE A 14 -18.27 -1.50 -12.17
CA PHE A 14 -17.09 -2.11 -11.56
C PHE A 14 -17.45 -3.34 -10.71
N THR A 15 -18.56 -3.28 -9.96
CA THR A 15 -19.06 -4.43 -9.19
C THR A 15 -19.50 -5.57 -10.12
N THR A 16 -20.16 -5.26 -11.24
CA THR A 16 -20.52 -6.25 -12.26
C THR A 16 -19.26 -6.86 -12.88
N LEU A 17 -18.26 -6.05 -13.22
CA LEU A 17 -16.99 -6.54 -13.77
C LEU A 17 -16.28 -7.49 -12.79
N THR A 18 -16.11 -7.08 -11.54
CA THR A 18 -15.45 -7.92 -10.52
C THR A 18 -16.25 -9.19 -10.24
N THR A 19 -17.59 -9.13 -10.25
CA THR A 19 -18.47 -10.30 -10.11
C THR A 19 -18.31 -11.27 -11.26
N THR A 20 -18.29 -10.78 -12.50
CA THR A 20 -18.03 -11.59 -13.69
C THR A 20 -16.65 -12.26 -13.60
N ILE A 21 -15.61 -11.52 -13.21
CA ILE A 21 -14.26 -12.06 -13.02
C ILE A 21 -14.24 -13.13 -11.92
N GLY A 22 -14.87 -12.88 -10.78
CA GLY A 22 -14.93 -13.84 -9.66
C GLY A 22 -15.68 -15.13 -10.02
N SER A 23 -16.56 -15.08 -11.02
CA SER A 23 -17.40 -16.21 -11.45
C SER A 23 -16.82 -17.01 -12.62
N ILE A 24 -15.67 -16.62 -13.19
CA ILE A 24 -15.08 -17.36 -14.32
C ILE A 24 -14.67 -18.77 -13.86
N PRO A 25 -14.84 -19.83 -14.67
CA PRO A 25 -14.44 -21.18 -14.29
C PRO A 25 -12.94 -21.33 -13.94
N SER A 26 -12.10 -20.45 -14.50
CA SER A 26 -10.65 -20.38 -14.25
C SER A 26 -10.26 -19.55 -13.02
N HIS A 27 -11.19 -19.17 -12.16
CA HIS A 27 -10.90 -18.41 -10.93
C HIS A 27 -9.85 -19.10 -10.05
N ALA A 28 -9.86 -20.44 -10.05
CA ALA A 28 -8.92 -21.26 -9.30
C ALA A 28 -7.52 -21.37 -9.93
N THR A 29 -7.29 -20.83 -11.14
CA THR A 29 -5.98 -20.87 -11.82
C THR A 29 -5.45 -19.47 -12.16
N LEU A 30 -6.24 -18.42 -11.95
CA LEU A 30 -5.84 -17.06 -12.30
C LEU A 30 -4.81 -16.54 -11.29
N GLU A 31 -3.55 -16.51 -11.69
CA GLU A 31 -2.46 -16.01 -10.84
C GLU A 31 -2.24 -14.49 -10.95
N ARG A 32 -2.69 -13.86 -12.05
CA ARG A 32 -2.41 -12.44 -12.32
C ARG A 32 -3.65 -11.72 -12.78
N LEU A 33 -3.98 -10.62 -12.09
CA LEU A 33 -5.09 -9.74 -12.45
C LEU A 33 -4.62 -8.29 -12.40
N ALA A 34 -4.77 -7.61 -13.55
CA ALA A 34 -4.58 -6.17 -13.67
C ALA A 34 -5.88 -5.53 -14.12
N LEU A 35 -6.35 -4.54 -13.36
CA LEU A 35 -7.56 -3.77 -13.60
C LEU A 35 -7.19 -2.30 -13.74
N THR A 36 -7.45 -1.73 -14.92
CA THR A 36 -7.21 -0.30 -15.17
C THR A 36 -8.53 0.37 -15.49
N ILE A 37 -8.95 1.30 -14.64
CA ILE A 37 -10.10 2.16 -14.86
C ILE A 37 -9.58 3.52 -15.31
N THR A 38 -9.79 3.81 -16.59
CA THR A 38 -9.54 5.12 -17.18
C THR A 38 -10.87 5.81 -17.41
N ASN A 39 -11.22 6.78 -16.56
CA ASN A 39 -12.34 7.66 -16.86
C ASN A 39 -11.80 8.86 -17.65
N PHE A 40 -12.24 9.02 -18.90
CA PHE A 40 -11.79 10.11 -19.80
C PHE A 40 -12.84 11.22 -19.91
N THR A 41 -13.63 11.47 -18.88
CA THR A 41 -14.51 12.65 -18.92
C THR A 41 -13.65 13.90 -19.06
N ARG A 42 -13.87 14.59 -20.18
CA ARG A 42 -13.16 15.82 -20.57
C ARG A 42 -13.32 16.87 -19.48
N ILE A 43 -12.32 16.97 -18.59
CA ILE A 43 -11.83 18.20 -17.96
C ILE A 43 -12.91 19.23 -17.59
N THR A 44 -13.98 18.82 -16.95
CA THR A 44 -14.75 19.73 -16.10
C THR A 44 -14.41 19.35 -14.67
N PHE A 45 -13.72 20.25 -13.98
CA PHE A 45 -13.10 20.05 -12.65
C PHE A 45 -14.13 19.87 -11.51
N GLU A 46 -15.35 19.44 -11.81
CA GLU A 46 -16.36 19.19 -10.79
C GLU A 46 -15.94 17.98 -9.95
N LEU A 47 -15.57 18.25 -8.70
CA LEU A 47 -15.15 17.29 -7.68
C LEU A 47 -16.25 16.24 -7.39
N ASP A 48 -17.49 16.51 -7.79
CA ASP A 48 -18.68 15.75 -7.40
C ASP A 48 -18.87 14.43 -8.17
N THR A 49 -18.04 14.12 -9.17
CA THR A 49 -18.15 12.87 -9.95
C THR A 49 -16.98 11.90 -9.76
N LEU A 50 -16.32 11.93 -8.60
CA LEU A 50 -15.27 10.96 -8.30
C LEU A 50 -15.84 9.55 -8.17
N LEU A 51 -15.32 8.62 -8.96
CA LEU A 51 -15.62 7.20 -8.81
C LEU A 51 -15.15 6.73 -7.43
N THR A 52 -16.09 6.46 -6.52
CA THR A 52 -15.78 5.96 -5.19
C THR A 52 -16.01 4.45 -5.15
N LEU A 53 -14.96 3.69 -4.91
CA LEU A 53 -15.01 2.23 -4.85
C LEU A 53 -14.95 1.76 -3.39
N PRO A 54 -16.07 1.27 -2.83
CA PRO A 54 -16.08 0.71 -1.49
C PRO A 54 -15.37 -0.65 -1.45
N PRO A 55 -14.96 -1.12 -0.26
CA PRO A 55 -14.38 -2.46 -0.10
C PRO A 55 -15.24 -3.60 -0.66
N SER A 56 -16.57 -3.46 -0.57
CA SER A 56 -17.52 -4.47 -1.07
C SER A 56 -17.38 -4.72 -2.58
N ALA A 57 -16.91 -3.73 -3.33
CA ALA A 57 -16.73 -3.86 -4.77
C ALA A 57 -15.57 -4.77 -5.16
N PHE A 58 -14.66 -5.10 -4.23
CA PHE A 58 -13.56 -6.04 -4.45
C PHE A 58 -13.87 -7.45 -3.97
N LYS A 59 -14.94 -7.64 -3.17
CA LYS A 59 -15.29 -8.95 -2.58
C LYS A 59 -15.40 -10.09 -3.60
N PRO A 60 -15.98 -9.91 -4.80
CA PRO A 60 -16.06 -11.01 -5.75
C PRO A 60 -14.69 -11.53 -6.20
N LEU A 61 -13.65 -10.68 -6.18
CA LEU A 61 -12.28 -11.07 -6.52
C LEU A 61 -11.65 -11.99 -5.45
N TYR A 62 -12.27 -12.13 -4.28
CA TYR A 62 -11.78 -13.06 -3.24
C TYR A 62 -11.91 -14.53 -3.64
N ALA A 63 -12.70 -14.84 -4.68
CA ALA A 63 -12.77 -16.17 -5.27
C ALA A 63 -11.48 -16.57 -6.01
N LEU A 64 -10.60 -15.61 -6.33
CA LEU A 64 -9.34 -15.84 -7.06
C LEU A 64 -8.24 -16.36 -6.11
N SER A 65 -8.41 -17.55 -5.55
CA SER A 65 -7.57 -18.04 -4.44
C SER A 65 -6.09 -18.29 -4.79
N ARG A 66 -5.76 -18.37 -6.09
CA ARG A 66 -4.38 -18.52 -6.60
C ARG A 66 -3.75 -17.20 -7.02
N LEU A 67 -4.37 -16.06 -6.70
CA LEU A 67 -3.87 -14.76 -7.14
C LEU A 67 -2.52 -14.43 -6.48
N ARG A 68 -1.50 -14.22 -7.32
CA ARG A 68 -0.13 -13.85 -6.94
C ARG A 68 0.17 -12.39 -7.26
N ASN A 69 -0.42 -11.85 -8.33
CA ASN A 69 -0.21 -10.47 -8.73
C ASN A 69 -1.57 -9.77 -8.87
N PHE A 70 -1.81 -8.74 -8.06
CA PHE A 70 -2.98 -7.89 -8.19
C PHE A 70 -2.56 -6.43 -8.41
N GLU A 71 -2.91 -5.90 -9.59
CA GLU A 71 -2.75 -4.49 -9.90
C GLU A 71 -4.13 -3.85 -10.14
N PHE A 72 -4.39 -2.78 -9.41
CA PHE A 72 -5.54 -1.92 -9.64
C PHE A 72 -5.05 -0.49 -9.87
N GLN A 73 -5.43 0.08 -11.01
CA GLN A 73 -5.10 1.45 -11.38
C GLN A 73 -6.37 2.24 -11.69
N CYS A 74 -6.58 3.37 -11.00
CA CYS A 74 -7.67 4.29 -11.30
C CYS A 74 -7.16 5.72 -11.51
N THR A 75 -7.47 6.32 -12.66
CA THR A 75 -7.03 7.68 -12.96
C THR A 75 -7.88 8.75 -12.27
N HIS A 76 -9.17 8.49 -12.06
CA HIS A 76 -10.15 9.46 -11.55
C HIS A 76 -11.13 8.81 -10.58
N GLY A 77 -10.62 8.28 -9.47
CA GLY A 77 -11.44 7.66 -8.44
C GLY A 77 -10.74 7.61 -7.09
N VAL A 78 -11.50 7.21 -6.07
CA VAL A 78 -11.06 6.97 -4.70
C VAL A 78 -11.38 5.53 -4.32
N VAL A 79 -10.37 4.78 -3.90
CA VAL A 79 -10.52 3.43 -3.36
C VAL A 79 -10.56 3.51 -1.84
N LEU A 80 -11.68 3.10 -1.24
CA LEU A 80 -11.91 3.22 0.21
C LEU A 80 -11.54 1.94 0.97
N LEU A 81 -10.38 1.34 0.67
CA LEU A 81 -9.92 0.14 1.37
C LEU A 81 -9.34 0.50 2.75
N ASP A 82 -9.81 -0.21 3.78
CA ASP A 82 -9.36 -0.12 5.16
C ASP A 82 -8.61 -1.42 5.59
N ASP A 83 -8.15 -1.46 6.84
CA ASP A 83 -7.44 -2.63 7.39
C ASP A 83 -8.29 -3.91 7.37
N VAL A 84 -9.61 -3.81 7.51
CA VAL A 84 -10.54 -4.95 7.47
C VAL A 84 -10.58 -5.54 6.07
N ALA A 85 -10.72 -4.69 5.06
CA ALA A 85 -10.68 -5.08 3.65
C ALA A 85 -9.33 -5.69 3.27
N PHE A 86 -8.22 -5.10 3.72
CA PHE A 86 -6.88 -5.64 3.51
C PHE A 86 -6.70 -7.01 4.15
N THR A 87 -7.22 -7.20 5.37
CA THR A 87 -7.20 -8.50 6.04
C THR A 87 -8.00 -9.55 5.26
N GLN A 88 -9.14 -9.16 4.67
CA GLN A 88 -9.94 -10.06 3.82
C GLN A 88 -9.20 -10.42 2.53
N MET A 89 -8.57 -9.45 1.86
CA MET A 89 -7.72 -9.70 0.68
C MET A 89 -6.58 -10.65 1.00
N ALA A 90 -5.88 -10.43 2.12
CA ALA A 90 -4.77 -11.26 2.56
C ALA A 90 -5.19 -12.71 2.88
N ARG A 91 -6.43 -12.91 3.37
CA ARG A 91 -7.00 -14.25 3.59
C ARG A 91 -7.40 -14.93 2.28
N ALA A 92 -7.94 -14.16 1.34
CA ALA A 92 -8.36 -14.67 0.05
C ALA A 92 -7.16 -15.05 -0.83
N TRP A 93 -6.05 -14.33 -0.72
CA TRP A 93 -4.87 -14.47 -1.57
C TRP A 93 -3.60 -14.78 -0.74
N PRO A 94 -3.51 -15.97 -0.13
CA PRO A 94 -2.39 -16.33 0.75
C PRO A 94 -1.04 -16.39 0.01
N ASP A 95 -1.06 -16.63 -1.30
CA ASP A 95 0.13 -16.73 -2.16
C ASP A 95 0.49 -15.40 -2.86
N LEU A 96 -0.09 -14.28 -2.42
CA LEU A 96 0.12 -12.96 -3.03
C LEU A 96 1.60 -12.55 -2.96
N GLU A 97 2.15 -12.19 -4.11
CA GLU A 97 3.53 -11.70 -4.29
C GLU A 97 3.56 -10.19 -4.50
N ASP A 98 2.68 -9.67 -5.35
CA ASP A 98 2.66 -8.26 -5.74
C ASP A 98 1.25 -7.68 -5.58
N LEU A 99 1.14 -6.65 -4.75
CA LEU A 99 -0.06 -5.85 -4.57
C LEU A 99 0.21 -4.40 -4.98
N SER A 100 -0.51 -3.88 -5.97
CA SER A 100 -0.36 -2.50 -6.42
C SER A 100 -1.70 -1.83 -6.58
N LEU A 101 -1.99 -0.86 -5.71
CA LEU A 101 -3.18 -0.01 -5.77
C LEU A 101 -2.75 1.42 -6.10
N LYS A 102 -2.83 1.78 -7.38
CA LYS A 102 -2.41 3.09 -7.90
C LYS A 102 -3.63 3.93 -8.20
N CYS A 103 -3.74 5.08 -7.54
CA CYS A 103 -4.73 6.07 -7.92
C CYS A 103 -4.09 7.45 -8.02
N ARG A 104 -4.45 8.21 -9.05
CA ARG A 104 -3.78 9.46 -9.38
C ARG A 104 -4.03 10.56 -8.35
N ARG A 105 -5.23 10.59 -7.75
CA ARG A 105 -5.54 11.54 -6.70
C ARG A 105 -4.99 11.02 -5.37
N PRO A 106 -4.43 11.92 -4.52
CA PRO A 106 -3.97 11.52 -3.20
C PRO A 106 -5.16 10.91 -2.46
N HIS A 107 -5.11 9.60 -2.30
CA HIS A 107 -6.04 8.92 -1.42
C HIS A 107 -5.73 9.38 -0.01
N VAL A 108 -6.77 9.76 0.73
CA VAL A 108 -6.71 9.66 2.17
C VAL A 108 -6.65 8.16 2.44
N GLY A 109 -5.43 7.62 2.54
CA GLY A 109 -5.23 6.22 2.83
C GLY A 109 -5.98 5.87 4.11
N ARG A 110 -6.77 4.79 4.08
CA ARG A 110 -7.42 4.25 5.29
C ARG A 110 -6.73 2.99 5.78
N VAL A 111 -5.77 2.49 5.01
CA VAL A 111 -4.92 1.36 5.39
C VAL A 111 -3.84 1.89 6.29
N THR A 112 -3.82 1.43 7.54
CA THR A 112 -2.80 1.81 8.49
C THR A 112 -1.56 0.93 8.30
N LEU A 113 -0.48 1.28 9.00
CA LEU A 113 0.70 0.43 9.08
C LEU A 113 0.33 -0.99 9.58
N ALA A 114 -0.60 -1.10 10.53
CA ALA A 114 -1.04 -2.39 11.06
C ALA A 114 -1.71 -3.28 9.98
N GLY A 115 -2.51 -2.70 9.09
CA GLY A 115 -3.10 -3.41 7.95
C GLY A 115 -2.05 -4.01 7.02
N VAL A 116 -0.96 -3.28 6.76
CA VAL A 116 0.17 -3.79 5.95
C VAL A 116 0.89 -4.94 6.64
N LEU A 117 1.11 -4.83 7.96
CA LEU A 117 1.77 -5.90 8.70
C LEU A 117 0.92 -7.18 8.68
N GLU A 118 -0.40 -7.06 8.78
CA GLU A 118 -1.31 -8.20 8.70
C GLU A 118 -1.29 -8.85 7.31
N LEU A 119 -1.17 -8.04 6.24
CA LEU A 119 -0.95 -8.55 4.87
C LEU A 119 0.38 -9.32 4.78
N ALA A 120 1.49 -8.72 5.19
CA ALA A 120 2.82 -9.35 5.15
C ALA A 120 2.89 -10.63 6.01
N ARG A 121 2.15 -10.68 7.11
CA ARG A 121 2.07 -11.85 7.98
C ARG A 121 1.32 -13.02 7.34
N ARG A 122 0.28 -12.74 6.55
CA ARG A 122 -0.56 -13.76 5.90
C ARG A 122 -0.02 -14.19 4.55
N CYS A 123 0.51 -13.26 3.77
CA CYS A 123 1.05 -13.49 2.44
C CYS A 123 2.56 -13.73 2.52
N ARG A 124 2.98 -14.99 2.70
CA ARG A 124 4.40 -15.33 2.93
C ARG A 124 5.29 -15.13 1.70
N SER A 125 4.68 -15.15 0.51
CA SER A 125 5.34 -14.96 -0.78
C SER A 125 5.43 -13.50 -1.21
N LEU A 126 5.03 -12.56 -0.35
CA LEU A 126 4.97 -11.13 -0.68
C LEU A 126 6.36 -10.58 -1.02
N LYS A 127 6.45 -9.84 -2.12
CA LYS A 127 7.65 -9.21 -2.68
C LYS A 127 7.46 -7.71 -2.87
N SER A 128 6.25 -7.27 -3.20
CA SER A 128 5.98 -5.86 -3.47
C SER A 128 4.60 -5.45 -2.98
N VAL A 129 4.55 -4.34 -2.25
CA VAL A 129 3.29 -3.69 -1.86
C VAL A 129 3.39 -2.23 -2.23
N ARG A 130 2.47 -1.75 -3.07
CA ARG A 130 2.31 -0.34 -3.41
C ARG A 130 0.90 0.10 -3.10
N ILE A 131 0.76 0.91 -2.05
CA ILE A 131 -0.52 1.37 -1.52
C ILE A 131 -0.35 2.76 -0.90
N ALA A 132 -1.41 3.56 -0.86
CA ALA A 132 -1.39 4.80 -0.09
C ALA A 132 -1.78 4.51 1.36
N LEU A 133 -0.85 4.68 2.31
CA LEU A 133 -1.14 4.54 3.73
C LEU A 133 -1.90 5.73 4.28
N ALA A 134 -2.63 5.46 5.36
CA ALA A 134 -3.06 6.48 6.29
C ALA A 134 -1.85 7.16 6.93
N ASP A 135 -2.07 8.39 7.40
CA ASP A 135 -1.10 9.10 8.22
C ASP A 135 -0.75 8.30 9.46
N VAL A 136 0.52 8.39 9.85
CA VAL A 136 1.07 7.66 10.99
C VAL A 136 0.61 8.33 12.27
N ASP A 137 -0.22 7.62 13.03
CA ASP A 137 -0.64 8.03 14.37
C ASP A 137 0.32 7.49 15.44
N HIS A 138 0.78 8.38 16.33
CA HIS A 138 1.70 8.06 17.42
C HIS A 138 1.15 6.97 18.35
N GLY A 139 -0.13 7.09 18.74
CA GLY A 139 -0.79 6.14 19.65
C GLY A 139 -0.89 4.74 19.03
N GLN A 140 -1.24 4.66 17.75
CA GLN A 140 -1.26 3.42 16.98
C GLN A 140 0.14 2.80 16.88
N CYS A 141 1.18 3.60 16.62
CA CYS A 141 2.56 3.11 16.56
C CYS A 141 3.05 2.56 17.90
N ALA A 142 2.82 3.28 19.00
CA ALA A 142 3.19 2.82 20.34
C ALA A 142 2.50 1.49 20.69
N SER A 143 1.19 1.40 20.43
CA SER A 143 0.41 0.17 20.64
C SER A 143 0.92 -0.99 19.77
N LEU A 144 1.20 -0.73 18.49
CA LEU A 144 1.69 -1.73 17.55
C LEU A 144 3.07 -2.26 17.95
N LEU A 145 3.97 -1.38 18.37
CA LEU A 145 5.29 -1.74 18.87
C LEU A 145 5.20 -2.57 20.15
N ALA A 146 4.34 -2.19 21.10
CA ALA A 146 4.12 -2.96 22.33
C ALA A 146 3.59 -4.38 22.04
N ARG A 147 2.70 -4.53 21.06
CA ARG A 147 2.18 -5.83 20.61
C ARG A 147 3.25 -6.69 19.92
N LEU A 148 4.19 -6.07 19.19
CA LEU A 148 5.34 -6.76 18.62
C LEU A 148 6.33 -7.21 19.71
N LYS A 149 6.62 -6.34 20.69
CA LYS A 149 7.53 -6.65 21.82
C LYS A 149 6.98 -7.76 22.72
N SER A 150 5.67 -7.80 22.94
CA SER A 150 5.01 -8.84 23.74
C SER A 150 4.84 -10.17 23.00
N GLY A 151 5.20 -10.26 21.72
CA GLY A 151 4.99 -11.45 20.91
C GLY A 151 3.52 -11.74 20.57
N SER A 152 2.58 -10.86 20.96
CA SER A 152 1.15 -10.98 20.64
C SER A 152 0.88 -10.99 19.13
N LEU A 153 1.76 -10.36 18.35
CA LEU A 153 1.74 -10.37 16.89
C LEU A 153 2.61 -11.48 16.26
N SER A 154 3.34 -12.26 17.07
CA SER A 154 4.35 -13.25 16.65
C SER A 154 3.83 -14.70 16.65
N ALA A 155 2.53 -14.92 16.36
CA ALA A 155 1.88 -16.24 16.48
C ALA A 155 2.21 -17.25 15.37
N GLY A 156 3.34 -17.11 14.69
CA GLY A 156 3.91 -18.15 13.85
C GLY A 156 5.41 -17.96 13.82
N ALA A 157 6.18 -19.06 13.87
CA ALA A 157 7.63 -19.05 13.77
C ALA A 157 8.12 -17.98 12.78
N PRO A 158 9.29 -17.35 13.01
CA PRO A 158 9.83 -16.35 12.10
C PRO A 158 10.04 -17.01 10.75
N VAL A 159 9.02 -16.97 9.90
CA VAL A 159 9.14 -17.26 8.49
C VAL A 159 9.93 -16.07 8.01
N THR A 160 11.25 -16.24 7.99
CA THR A 160 12.15 -15.41 7.23
C THR A 160 11.57 -15.43 5.81
N SER A 161 10.82 -14.39 5.44
CA SER A 161 10.48 -14.18 4.04
C SER A 161 11.80 -14.26 3.30
N GLN A 162 11.95 -15.29 2.47
CA GLN A 162 13.19 -15.53 1.71
C GLN A 162 13.41 -14.45 0.64
N HIS A 163 12.40 -13.58 0.45
CA HIS A 163 12.38 -12.59 -0.60
C HIS A 163 12.56 -11.18 -0.07
N ALA A 164 13.28 -10.40 -0.85
CA ALA A 164 13.35 -8.95 -0.72
C ALA A 164 11.96 -8.35 -0.91
N ILE A 165 11.52 -7.53 0.05
CA ILE A 165 10.23 -6.86 0.03
C ILE A 165 10.44 -5.38 -0.28
N THR A 166 9.71 -4.87 -1.27
CA THR A 166 9.57 -3.43 -1.53
C THR A 166 8.23 -2.95 -1.00
N LEU A 167 8.25 -1.93 -0.15
CA LEU A 167 7.04 -1.25 0.35
C LEU A 167 7.01 0.18 -0.18
N ASP A 168 5.98 0.51 -0.94
CA ASP A 168 5.67 1.85 -1.41
C ASP A 168 4.43 2.35 -0.67
N VAL A 169 4.62 3.33 0.21
CA VAL A 169 3.61 3.80 1.18
C VAL A 169 2.78 4.97 0.67
N GLY A 170 3.10 5.55 -0.49
CA GLY A 170 2.45 6.75 -1.00
C GLY A 170 2.87 8.02 -0.25
N ARG A 171 1.92 8.82 0.24
CA ARG A 171 2.16 10.12 0.92
C ARG A 171 1.62 10.21 2.36
N PRO A 172 1.89 9.23 3.25
CA PRO A 172 1.49 9.34 4.64
C PRO A 172 2.36 10.37 5.36
N SER A 173 1.75 11.19 6.21
CA SER A 173 2.47 12.03 7.15
C SER A 173 2.98 11.20 8.33
N ILE A 174 4.08 11.62 8.95
CA ILE A 174 4.69 10.96 10.11
C ILE A 174 5.31 12.00 11.04
N GLY A 175 5.13 11.85 12.36
CA GLY A 175 5.80 12.64 13.39
C GLY A 175 7.32 12.44 13.37
N GLU A 176 8.08 13.39 13.91
CA GLU A 176 9.54 13.24 13.99
C GLU A 176 9.94 12.22 15.05
N GLU A 177 9.20 12.23 16.16
CA GLU A 177 9.23 11.29 17.26
C GLU A 177 8.91 9.85 16.84
N ASP A 178 8.15 9.67 15.76
CA ASP A 178 7.69 8.36 15.30
C ASP A 178 8.64 7.68 14.32
N VAL A 179 9.63 8.40 13.78
CA VAL A 179 10.57 7.86 12.78
C VAL A 179 11.25 6.58 13.27
N SER A 180 11.80 6.62 14.49
CA SER A 180 12.49 5.46 15.07
C SER A 180 11.52 4.33 15.39
N THR A 181 10.33 4.65 15.89
CA THR A 181 9.28 3.70 16.23
C THR A 181 8.79 2.95 14.98
N VAL A 182 8.50 3.66 13.89
CA VAL A 182 8.10 3.06 12.61
C VAL A 182 9.21 2.19 12.03
N ALA A 183 10.47 2.64 12.10
CA ALA A 183 11.61 1.84 11.66
C ALA A 183 11.76 0.54 12.46
N GLU A 184 11.56 0.59 13.79
CA GLU A 184 11.60 -0.58 14.67
C GLU A 184 10.46 -1.55 14.37
N ILE A 185 9.24 -1.02 14.15
CA ILE A 185 8.06 -1.81 13.75
C ILE A 185 8.33 -2.54 12.43
N LEU A 186 8.76 -1.81 11.39
CA LEU A 186 9.03 -2.37 10.07
C LEU A 186 10.17 -3.41 10.10
N THR A 187 11.23 -3.13 10.85
CA THR A 187 12.36 -4.07 11.02
C THR A 187 11.92 -5.39 11.64
N ARG A 188 11.07 -5.34 12.68
CA ARG A 188 10.59 -6.55 13.35
C ARG A 188 9.54 -7.30 12.55
N ALA A 189 8.59 -6.57 11.97
CA ALA A 189 7.44 -7.19 11.32
C ALA A 189 7.71 -7.64 9.88
N ILE A 190 8.67 -6.98 9.19
CA ILE A 190 9.01 -7.26 7.79
C ILE A 190 10.53 -7.39 7.66
N PRO A 191 11.14 -8.49 8.17
CA PRO A 191 12.59 -8.68 8.14
C PRO A 191 13.17 -8.69 6.72
N GLY A 192 12.37 -9.03 5.71
CA GLY A 192 12.74 -8.99 4.28
C GLY A 192 12.67 -7.61 3.61
N LEU A 193 12.27 -6.54 4.31
CA LEU A 193 12.10 -5.20 3.70
C LEU A 193 13.43 -4.63 3.20
N THR A 194 13.63 -4.53 1.90
CA THR A 194 14.86 -4.02 1.27
C THR A 194 14.72 -2.60 0.72
N ALA A 195 13.49 -2.18 0.41
CA ALA A 195 13.22 -0.86 -0.13
C ALA A 195 11.93 -0.29 0.45
N LEU A 196 12.01 0.96 0.88
CA LEU A 196 10.88 1.77 1.32
C LEU A 196 10.75 2.98 0.39
N ARG A 197 9.62 3.13 -0.30
CA ARG A 197 9.36 4.21 -1.25
C ARG A 197 8.20 5.06 -0.74
N HIS A 198 8.28 6.36 -1.04
CA HIS A 198 7.21 7.32 -0.81
C HIS A 198 7.06 8.24 -2.03
N HIS A 199 5.93 8.91 -2.17
CA HIS A 199 5.60 9.77 -3.32
C HIS A 199 5.63 11.25 -2.97
N TRP A 200 6.23 11.61 -1.83
CA TRP A 200 6.60 13.00 -1.52
C TRP A 200 7.57 13.50 -2.60
N SER A 201 7.22 14.62 -3.23
CA SER A 201 8.05 15.24 -4.25
C SER A 201 9.20 15.99 -3.59
N TYR A 202 10.43 15.73 -4.05
CA TYR A 202 11.51 16.66 -3.79
C TYR A 202 11.28 17.89 -4.67
N VAL A 203 10.77 18.98 -4.09
CA VAL A 203 10.71 20.26 -4.79
C VAL A 203 12.16 20.72 -4.94
N SER A 204 12.70 20.63 -6.16
CA SER A 204 14.06 21.10 -6.47
C SER A 204 14.27 22.48 -5.84
N ARG A 205 15.23 22.56 -4.91
CA ARG A 205 15.62 23.80 -4.22
C ARG A 205 15.94 24.87 -5.27
N GLY A 206 14.96 25.71 -5.57
CA GLY A 206 15.25 27.08 -5.98
C GLY A 206 16.17 27.67 -4.91
N SER A 207 17.19 28.41 -5.32
CA SER A 207 18.41 28.81 -4.60
C SER A 207 18.27 29.48 -3.22
N ASN A 208 17.08 29.61 -2.65
CA ASN A 208 16.86 30.28 -1.38
C ASN A 208 17.05 29.32 -0.18
N ARG A 209 18.31 29.20 0.28
CA ARG A 209 18.68 28.42 1.47
C ARG A 209 18.05 28.90 2.78
N ASN A 210 17.43 30.09 2.78
CA ASN A 210 16.89 30.72 3.99
C ASN A 210 15.40 30.46 4.21
N ARG A 211 14.72 29.74 3.31
CA ARG A 211 13.30 29.41 3.53
C ARG A 211 13.16 28.23 4.52
N PRO A 212 12.12 28.21 5.37
CA PRO A 212 11.80 27.02 6.14
C PRO A 212 11.49 25.85 5.21
N PRO A 213 11.79 24.61 5.61
CA PRO A 213 11.47 23.44 4.81
C PRO A 213 9.95 23.35 4.62
N SER A 214 9.53 23.09 3.39
CA SER A 214 8.13 22.77 3.07
C SER A 214 7.71 21.46 3.72
N HIS A 215 6.40 21.27 3.88
CA HIS A 215 5.85 20.02 4.41
C HIS A 215 6.31 18.79 3.61
N GLU A 216 6.38 18.87 2.27
CA GLU A 216 6.87 17.78 1.43
C GLU A 216 8.35 17.47 1.65
N GLU A 217 9.20 18.49 1.83
CA GLU A 217 10.63 18.33 2.16
C GLU A 217 10.79 17.69 3.55
N MET A 218 9.99 18.11 4.53
CA MET A 218 9.98 17.51 5.87
C MET A 218 9.58 16.03 5.82
N MET A 219 8.51 15.69 5.11
CA MET A 219 8.04 14.31 5.01
C MET A 219 9.01 13.42 4.25
N THR A 220 9.62 13.92 3.18
CA THR A 220 10.71 13.22 2.46
C THR A 220 11.85 12.88 3.42
N HIS A 221 12.34 13.88 4.17
CA HIS A 221 13.42 13.67 5.13
C HIS A 221 13.07 12.63 6.21
N ARG A 222 11.83 12.64 6.72
CA ARG A 222 11.37 11.71 7.75
C ARG A 222 11.28 10.27 7.23
N TRP A 223 10.71 10.05 6.05
CA TRP A 223 10.64 8.71 5.46
C TRP A 223 12.02 8.17 5.04
N ASP A 224 12.92 9.03 4.56
CA ASP A 224 14.32 8.66 4.34
C ASP A 224 15.01 8.26 5.65
N ALA A 225 14.72 8.98 6.75
CA ALA A 225 15.24 8.65 8.07
C ALA A 225 14.74 7.28 8.57
N VAL A 226 13.46 6.94 8.34
CA VAL A 226 12.92 5.60 8.63
C VAL A 226 13.77 4.52 7.93
N MET A 227 14.03 4.69 6.63
CA MET A 227 14.82 3.72 5.86
C MET A 227 16.27 3.62 6.37
N ARG A 228 16.91 4.75 6.71
CA ARG A 228 18.26 4.74 7.32
C ARG A 228 18.28 3.99 8.65
N CYS A 229 17.29 4.21 9.51
CA CYS A 229 17.15 3.49 10.78
C CYS A 229 16.99 1.97 10.58
N ILE A 230 16.20 1.54 9.57
CA ILE A 230 16.03 0.12 9.22
C ILE A 230 17.37 -0.50 8.79
N VAL A 231 18.12 0.18 7.93
CA VAL A 231 19.42 -0.29 7.45
C VAL A 231 20.43 -0.40 8.60
N ALA A 232 20.52 0.63 9.44
CA ALA A 232 21.41 0.66 10.59
C ALA A 232 21.09 -0.48 11.58
N ALA A 233 19.81 -0.73 11.86
CA ALA A 233 19.38 -1.81 12.75
C ALA A 233 19.74 -3.22 12.24
N ARG A 234 19.97 -3.37 10.94
CA ARG A 234 20.34 -4.65 10.31
C ARG A 234 21.84 -4.86 10.16
N GLY A 235 22.66 -3.93 10.62
CA GLY A 235 24.12 -3.99 10.47
C GLY A 235 24.59 -3.86 9.01
N GLY A 236 23.72 -3.41 8.10
CA GLY A 236 24.05 -3.17 6.70
C GLY A 236 24.71 -1.81 6.53
N GLY A 237 25.78 -1.74 5.73
CA GLY A 237 26.23 -0.46 5.17
C GLY A 237 25.10 0.18 4.36
N LEU A 238 25.00 1.52 4.37
CA LEU A 238 23.95 2.27 3.66
C LEU A 238 23.82 1.79 2.20
N PRO A 239 22.65 1.32 1.73
CA PRO A 239 22.44 1.05 0.32
C PRO A 239 22.61 2.36 -0.45
N SER A 240 23.48 2.32 -1.47
CA SER A 240 23.74 3.46 -2.35
C SER A 240 22.41 3.99 -2.91
N VAL A 241 22.03 5.20 -2.52
CA VAL A 241 20.83 5.89 -3.00
C VAL A 241 21.10 6.31 -4.45
N TYR A 242 20.35 5.75 -5.39
CA TYR A 242 20.25 6.20 -6.79
C TYR A 242 18.83 6.68 -7.06
#